data_AF-A0AAN8K9Z6-F1
#
_entry.id   AF-A0AAN8K9Z6-F1
#
_cell.length_a   1.000
_cell.length_b   1.000
_cell.length_c   1.000
_cell.angle_alpha   90.00
_cell.angle_beta   90.00
_cell.angle_gamma   90.00
#
_symmetry.space_group_name_H-M   'P 1'
#
loop_
_entity.id
_entity.type
_entity.pdbx_description
1 polymer ?
#
loop_
_entity_poly.entity_id
_entity_poly.type
_entity_poly.pdbx_seq_one_letter_code
_entity_poly.pdbx_strand_id
1 'polypeptide(L)'
;MLVKQIETLEKRDGPTVSTSFNVDGVESQDDGVDGADYYIQGLPWCIFTRKTEKTDTEPTLGIHLYLRKTDDTADIKSCQASRRLTLINIKDKQQSVNDYTSNS
;
A
#
# COMPACT_ATOMS: atom_id res chain seq x y z
N MET A 1 -22.77 30.01 -7.42
CA MET A 1 -21.67 29.58 -6.53
C MET A 1 -22.03 28.20 -6.04
N LEU A 2 -21.47 27.15 -6.64
CA LEU A 2 -21.85 25.76 -6.32
C LEU A 2 -21.00 25.29 -5.12
N VAL A 3 -21.64 25.13 -3.97
CA VAL A 3 -21.03 24.42 -2.83
C VAL A 3 -21.03 22.94 -3.22
N LYS A 4 -19.88 22.39 -3.64
CA LYS A 4 -19.71 20.94 -3.71
C LYS A 4 -19.69 20.41 -2.28
N GLN A 5 -20.85 19.91 -1.89
CA GLN A 5 -21.11 19.17 -0.67
C GLN A 5 -20.00 18.11 -0.53
N ILE A 6 -19.20 18.20 0.53
CA ILE A 6 -18.33 17.11 0.95
C ILE A 6 -19.30 16.05 1.48
N GLU A 7 -19.77 15.17 0.60
CA GLU A 7 -20.38 13.93 1.04
C GLU A 7 -19.29 13.20 1.81
N THR A 8 -19.49 13.11 3.12
CA THR A 8 -18.83 12.10 3.94
C THR A 8 -19.09 10.78 3.22
N LEU A 9 -18.07 10.26 2.53
CA LEU A 9 -18.15 8.97 1.85
C LEU A 9 -18.67 7.98 2.89
N GLU A 10 -19.91 7.53 2.70
CA GLU A 10 -20.55 6.58 3.59
C GLU A 10 -19.58 5.41 3.78
N LYS A 11 -19.52 4.88 5.00
CA LYS A 11 -18.89 3.58 5.28
C LYS A 11 -19.56 2.53 4.41
N ARG A 12 -19.06 2.36 3.20
CA ARG A 12 -19.31 1.18 2.38
C ARG A 12 -18.24 0.19 2.76
N ASP A 13 -18.67 -1.01 3.13
CA ASP A 13 -17.92 -2.22 2.85
C ASP A 13 -17.61 -2.22 1.35
N GLY A 14 -16.54 -1.52 0.98
CA GLY A 14 -16.03 -1.48 -0.38
C GLY A 14 -15.51 -2.86 -0.75
N PRO A 15 -15.36 -3.16 -2.06
CA PRO A 15 -14.76 -4.43 -2.46
C PRO A 15 -13.39 -4.56 -1.79
N THR A 16 -13.20 -5.66 -1.06
CA THR A 16 -11.85 -6.04 -0.60
C THR A 16 -11.07 -6.43 -1.85
N VAL A 17 -10.07 -5.63 -2.19
CA VAL A 17 -9.14 -5.92 -3.29
C VAL A 17 -7.90 -6.58 -2.71
N SER A 18 -7.50 -7.71 -3.28
CA SER A 18 -6.23 -8.36 -2.98
C SER A 18 -5.36 -8.31 -4.22
N THR A 19 -4.13 -7.86 -4.05
CA THR A 19 -3.10 -7.85 -5.11
C THR A 19 -1.80 -8.41 -4.54
N SER A 20 -0.97 -8.94 -5.42
CA SER A 20 0.37 -9.44 -5.09
C SER A 20 1.39 -8.76 -5.98
N PHE A 21 2.53 -8.39 -5.38
CA PHE A 21 3.64 -7.74 -6.05
C PHE A 21 4.91 -8.56 -5.77
N ASN A 22 5.55 -9.02 -6.84
CA ASN A 22 6.81 -9.77 -6.76
C ASN A 22 7.96 -8.81 -7.08
N VAL A 23 9.02 -8.86 -6.29
CA VAL A 23 10.21 -8.02 -6.46
C VAL A 23 11.40 -8.94 -6.64
N ASP A 24 12.07 -8.79 -7.79
CA ASP A 24 13.34 -9.45 -8.04
C ASP A 24 14.50 -8.58 -7.57
N GLY A 25 15.52 -9.20 -6.96
CA GLY A 25 16.77 -8.54 -6.59
C GLY A 25 16.63 -7.44 -5.54
N VAL A 26 15.75 -7.62 -4.55
CA VAL A 26 15.45 -6.61 -3.52
C VAL A 26 16.69 -6.18 -2.72
N GLU A 27 17.69 -7.06 -2.60
CA GLU A 27 18.98 -6.81 -1.94
C GLU A 27 19.82 -5.71 -2.60
N SER A 28 19.56 -5.43 -3.88
CA SER A 28 20.27 -4.47 -4.73
C SER A 28 19.52 -3.15 -4.96
N GLN A 29 18.34 -2.99 -4.36
CA GLN A 29 17.46 -1.84 -4.60
C GLN A 29 17.52 -0.84 -3.45
N ASP A 30 18.41 0.14 -3.58
CA ASP A 30 18.55 1.24 -2.62
C ASP A 30 17.43 2.30 -2.80
N ASP A 31 17.00 2.55 -4.04
CA ASP A 31 15.95 3.54 -4.36
C ASP A 31 14.51 3.00 -4.19
N GLY A 32 14.37 1.69 -4.03
CA GLY A 32 13.09 0.99 -3.98
C GLY A 32 12.37 0.87 -5.31
N VAL A 33 11.28 0.11 -5.31
CA VAL A 33 10.47 -0.18 -6.49
C VAL A 33 8.99 -0.10 -6.16
N ASP A 34 8.27 0.55 -7.06
CA ASP A 34 6.81 0.60 -7.09
C ASP A 34 6.24 -0.64 -7.78
N GLY A 35 5.19 -1.20 -7.19
CA GLY A 35 4.28 -2.09 -7.87
C GLY A 35 3.34 -1.36 -8.84
N ALA A 36 2.50 -2.14 -9.52
CA ALA A 36 1.44 -1.59 -10.35
C ALA A 36 0.36 -0.90 -9.49
N ASP A 37 -0.26 0.12 -10.06
CA ASP A 37 -1.42 0.76 -9.45
C ASP A 37 -2.63 -0.17 -9.45
N TYR A 38 -3.36 -0.16 -8.34
CA TYR A 38 -4.65 -0.83 -8.22
C TYR A 38 -5.69 0.10 -7.62
N TYR A 39 -6.92 0.00 -8.14
CA TYR A 39 -7.96 0.97 -7.87
C TYR A 39 -8.93 0.45 -6.82
N ILE A 40 -9.01 1.13 -5.68
CA ILE A 40 -10.00 0.88 -4.63
C ILE A 40 -10.89 2.10 -4.55
N GLN A 41 -12.19 1.93 -4.81
CA GLN A 41 -13.16 3.04 -4.87
C GLN A 41 -12.74 4.14 -5.86
N GLY A 42 -12.10 3.77 -6.98
CA GLY A 42 -11.61 4.71 -7.98
C GLY A 42 -10.31 5.44 -7.60
N LEU A 43 -9.70 5.11 -6.46
CA LEU A 43 -8.45 5.71 -5.99
C LEU A 43 -7.25 4.81 -6.31
N PRO A 44 -6.14 5.36 -6.86
CA PRO A 44 -4.96 4.59 -7.22
C PRO A 44 -4.07 4.32 -6.00
N TRP A 45 -4.04 3.07 -5.56
CA TRP A 45 -3.16 2.59 -4.50
C TRP A 45 -1.95 1.88 -5.09
N CYS A 46 -0.80 1.99 -4.42
CA CYS A 46 0.45 1.38 -4.83
C CYS A 46 1.18 0.76 -3.63
N ILE A 47 1.84 -0.38 -3.87
CA ILE A 47 2.79 -0.97 -2.92
C ILE A 47 4.18 -0.54 -3.36
N PHE A 48 4.95 0.03 -2.44
CA PHE A 48 6.36 0.37 -2.63
C PHE A 48 7.22 -0.46 -1.70
N THR A 49 8.30 -1.01 -2.21
CA THR A 49 9.28 -1.77 -1.42
C THR A 49 10.65 -1.16 -1.57
N ARG A 50 11.40 -1.07 -0.48
CA ARG A 50 12.81 -0.65 -0.54
C ARG A 50 13.63 -1.36 0.53
N LYS A 51 14.92 -1.50 0.29
CA LYS A 51 15.87 -1.80 1.36
C LYS A 51 15.86 -0.63 2.34
N THR A 52 15.82 -0.92 3.63
CA THR A 52 15.91 0.09 4.70
C THR A 52 17.22 -0.06 5.44
N GLU A 53 18.01 1.02 5.43
CA GLU A 53 19.22 1.14 6.22
C GLU A 53 18.83 1.48 7.66
N LYS A 54 18.60 0.45 8.49
CA LYS A 54 18.64 0.66 9.94
C LYS A 54 19.49 -0.44 10.57
N THR A 55 20.67 0.00 10.97
CA THR A 55 21.68 -0.64 11.83
C THR A 55 22.64 -1.62 11.14
N ASP A 56 23.92 -1.47 11.47
CA ASP A 56 25.12 -2.05 10.84
C ASP A 56 25.21 -3.60 10.79
N THR A 57 24.12 -4.33 11.08
CA THR A 57 24.18 -5.79 11.20
C THR A 57 23.24 -6.55 10.27
N GLU A 58 22.07 -6.03 9.87
CA GLU A 58 21.18 -6.76 8.95
C GLU A 58 20.35 -5.81 8.04
N PRO A 59 20.32 -6.04 6.72
CA PRO A 59 19.44 -5.27 5.83
C PRO A 59 17.98 -5.59 6.15
N THR A 60 17.17 -4.56 6.36
CA THR A 60 15.73 -4.70 6.56
C THR A 60 14.98 -4.35 5.27
N LEU A 61 13.81 -4.96 5.06
CA LEU A 61 12.93 -4.64 3.94
C LEU A 61 11.79 -3.74 4.43
N GLY A 62 11.71 -2.53 3.88
CA GLY A 62 10.58 -1.63 4.06
C GLY A 62 9.52 -1.92 3.01
N ILE A 63 8.27 -2.12 3.45
CA ILE A 63 7.11 -2.26 2.58
C ILE A 63 6.10 -1.18 2.95
N HIS A 64 5.67 -0.41 1.97
CA HIS A 64 4.79 0.74 2.13
C HIS A 64 3.56 0.58 1.24
N LEU A 65 2.37 0.74 1.82
CA LEU A 65 1.14 0.94 1.07
C LEU A 65 0.75 2.42 1.11
N TYR A 66 0.61 3.05 -0.05
CA TYR A 66 0.29 4.46 -0.17
C TYR A 66 -0.69 4.75 -1.32
N LEU A 67 -1.34 5.90 -1.25
CA LEU A 67 -2.17 6.45 -2.32
C LEU A 67 -1.28 7.23 -3.28
N ARG A 68 -1.27 6.88 -4.58
CA ARG A 68 -0.45 7.57 -5.58
C ARG A 68 -1.04 8.94 -5.86
N LYS A 69 -0.18 9.96 -5.82
CA LYS A 69 -0.57 11.32 -6.19
C LYS A 69 -0.69 11.42 -7.72
N THR A 70 -1.90 11.61 -8.17
CA THR A 70 -2.35 11.88 -9.55
C THR A 70 -3.28 13.09 -9.55
N ASP A 71 -3.63 13.60 -10.74
CA ASP A 71 -4.61 14.70 -10.89
C ASP A 71 -5.96 14.33 -10.23
N ASP A 72 -6.40 13.08 -10.37
CA ASP A 72 -7.65 12.57 -9.78
C ASP A 72 -7.63 12.50 -8.24
N THR A 73 -6.44 12.48 -7.65
CA THR A 73 -6.26 12.44 -6.19
C THR A 73 -5.86 13.79 -5.59
N ALA A 74 -5.67 14.83 -6.41
CA ALA A 74 -5.12 16.11 -5.97
C ALA A 74 -5.98 16.80 -4.89
N ASP A 75 -7.30 16.60 -4.96
CA ASP A 75 -8.28 17.18 -4.04
C ASP A 75 -8.61 16.28 -2.82
N ILE A 76 -8.00 15.09 -2.73
CA ILE A 76 -8.26 14.16 -1.64
C ILE A 76 -7.51 14.60 -0.40
N LYS A 77 -8.25 14.98 0.63
CA LYS A 77 -7.69 15.39 1.93
C LYS A 77 -7.37 14.21 2.84
N SER A 78 -8.21 13.17 2.80
CA SER A 78 -8.04 11.95 3.57
C SER A 78 -8.77 10.79 2.91
N CYS A 79 -8.27 9.58 3.13
CA CYS A 79 -8.92 8.33 2.74
C CYS A 79 -8.84 7.37 3.92
N GLN A 80 -9.98 6.78 4.28
CA GLN A 80 -10.05 5.77 5.33
C GLN A 80 -10.01 4.38 4.70
N ALA A 81 -9.03 3.57 5.09
CA ALA A 81 -8.89 2.20 4.61
C ALA A 81 -8.39 1.29 5.73
N SER A 82 -8.92 0.07 5.74
CA SER A 82 -8.33 -1.05 6.48
C SER A 82 -7.48 -1.86 5.51
N ARG A 83 -6.28 -2.26 5.95
CA ARG A 83 -5.34 -3.00 5.10
C ARG A 83 -4.76 -4.20 5.83
N ARG A 84 -4.45 -5.22 5.04
CA ARG A 84 -3.58 -6.34 5.43
C ARG A 84 -2.42 -6.41 4.45
N LEU A 85 -1.21 -6.27 4.96
CA LEU A 85 0.00 -6.54 4.21
C LEU A 85 0.48 -7.95 4.55
N THR A 86 0.82 -8.76 3.55
CA THR A 86 1.31 -10.13 3.76
C THR A 86 2.63 -10.32 3.02
N LEU A 87 3.70 -10.62 3.76
CA LEU A 87 4.95 -11.13 3.19
C LEU A 87 4.83 -12.64 3.06
N ILE A 88 4.74 -13.13 1.82
CA ILE A 88 4.49 -14.55 1.54
C ILE A 88 5.81 -15.32 1.53
N ASN A 89 5.93 -16.32 2.41
CA ASN A 89 7.00 -17.30 2.29
C ASN A 89 6.62 -18.31 1.19
N ILE A 90 7.31 -18.23 0.05
CA ILE A 90 7.00 -19.05 -1.13
C ILE A 90 7.27 -20.54 -0.88
N LYS A 91 8.22 -20.88 0.02
CA LYS A 91 8.59 -22.27 0.35
C LYS A 91 7.62 -22.88 1.35
N ASP A 92 7.10 -22.09 2.29
CA ASP A 92 6.11 -22.52 3.28
C ASP A 92 5.12 -21.40 3.58
N LYS A 93 3.93 -21.48 2.97
CA LYS A 93 2.89 -20.46 3.12
C LYS A 93 2.40 -20.30 4.56
N GLN A 94 2.51 -21.32 5.41
CA GLN A 94 2.11 -21.24 6.82
C GLN A 94 3.03 -20.31 7.63
N GLN A 95 4.25 -20.05 7.14
CA GLN A 95 5.21 -19.13 7.75
C GLN A 95 5.18 -17.73 7.12
N SER A 96 4.11 -17.37 6.41
CA SER A 96 3.94 -16.02 5.88
C SER A 96 3.66 -15.02 7.01
N VAL A 97 4.27 -13.83 6.93
CA VAL A 97 4.10 -12.77 7.94
C VAL A 97 2.97 -11.85 7.53
N ASN A 98 2.08 -11.50 8.46
CA ASN A 98 0.95 -10.60 8.22
C ASN A 98 1.05 -9.37 9.12
N ASP A 99 0.82 -8.20 8.53
CA ASP A 99 0.63 -6.94 9.25
C ASP A 99 -0.77 -6.40 8.97
N TYR A 100 -1.45 -5.94 10.01
CA TYR A 100 -2.81 -5.42 9.96
C TYR A 100 -2.80 -3.98 10.45
N THR A 101 -3.18 -3.06 9.58
CA THR A 101 -3.35 -1.65 9.97
C THR A 101 -4.75 -1.18 9.62
N SER A 102 -5.40 -0.53 10.58
CA SER A 102 -6.60 0.28 10.34
C SER A 102 -6.24 1.74 10.61
N ASN A 103 -6.32 2.60 9.61
CA ASN A 103 -6.21 4.03 9.84
C ASN A 103 -7.61 4.55 10.20
N SER A 104 -7.75 5.06 11.43
CA SER A 104 -8.98 5.68 11.97
C SER A 104 -9.10 7.14 11.56
#